data_AF-A0A101CPA1-F1
#
_entry.id   AF-A0A101CPA1-F1
#
_cell.length_a   1.000
_cell.length_b   1.000
_cell.length_c   1.000
_cell.angle_alpha   90.00
_cell.angle_beta   90.00
_cell.angle_gamma   90.00
#
_symmetry.space_group_name_H-M   'P 1'
#
loop_
_entity.id
_entity.type
_entity.pdbx_description
1 polymer ?
#
loop_
_entity_poly.entity_id
_entity_poly.type
_entity_poly.pdbx_seq_one_letter_code
_entity_poly.pdbx_strand_id
1 'polypeptide(L)'
;MLKTKTAFIIFVILTAFTFPYLYLPLILNSDFFSSLIPGWHTVIYPLLPALIKFLFLIIVSFFYWKLSKITNEIDLKKFIIHFLLTIPGIIFSKINLYKILYSNSAEPENFMFQIQTVVFIRITANILFFVGLILFGIYYKKIKKNQIDSI
;
A
#
# COMPACT_ATOMS: atom_id res chain seq x y z
N MET A 1 1.97 -17.40 18.03
CA MET A 1 1.73 -17.78 16.62
C MET A 1 0.38 -17.19 16.21
N LEU A 2 0.16 -16.87 14.94
CA LEU A 2 -1.10 -16.25 14.46
C LEU A 2 -1.78 -17.20 13.47
N LYS A 3 -3.10 -17.33 13.55
CA LYS A 3 -3.87 -18.07 12.55
C LYS A 3 -3.76 -17.38 11.19
N THR A 4 -3.41 -18.13 10.16
CA THR A 4 -3.26 -17.62 8.78
C THR A 4 -4.54 -16.99 8.24
N LYS A 5 -5.70 -17.54 8.61
CA LYS A 5 -7.01 -16.97 8.29
C LYS A 5 -7.18 -15.55 8.85
N THR A 6 -6.72 -15.30 10.07
CA THR A 6 -6.77 -13.97 10.69
C THR A 6 -5.87 -12.99 9.93
N ALA A 7 -4.66 -13.40 9.57
CA ALA A 7 -3.75 -12.60 8.75
C ALA A 7 -4.36 -12.24 7.38
N PHE A 8 -4.99 -13.21 6.71
CA PHE A 8 -5.73 -12.98 5.48
C PHE A 8 -6.85 -11.94 5.66
N ILE A 9 -7.71 -12.10 6.67
CA ILE A 9 -8.81 -11.15 6.94
C ILE A 9 -8.28 -9.74 7.17
N ILE A 10 -7.20 -9.58 7.94
CA ILE A 10 -6.57 -8.26 8.19
C ILE A 10 -6.16 -7.61 6.87
N PHE A 11 -5.49 -8.34 5.98
CA PHE A 11 -5.06 -7.80 4.69
C PHE A 11 -6.22 -7.55 3.72
N VAL A 12 -7.30 -8.33 3.77
CA VAL A 12 -8.53 -8.04 3.02
C VAL A 12 -9.16 -6.74 3.48
N ILE A 13 -9.29 -6.53 4.80
CA ILE A 13 -9.83 -5.28 5.36
C ILE A 13 -8.94 -4.10 4.95
N LEU A 14 -7.62 -4.26 5.04
CA LEU A 14 -6.65 -3.24 4.64
C LEU A 14 -6.72 -2.92 3.14
N THR A 15 -6.93 -3.93 2.31
CA THR A 15 -7.13 -3.79 0.86
C THR A 15 -8.42 -3.04 0.55
N ALA A 16 -9.53 -3.40 1.21
CA ALA A 16 -10.81 -2.71 1.09
C ALA A 16 -10.71 -1.25 1.54
N PHE A 17 -9.96 -0.98 2.62
CA PHE A 17 -9.69 0.39 3.05
C PHE A 17 -8.89 1.17 2.00
N THR A 18 -7.93 0.53 1.32
CA THR A 18 -7.10 1.17 0.29
C THR A 18 -7.84 1.36 -1.04
N PHE A 19 -9.04 0.81 -1.18
CA PHE A 19 -9.82 0.90 -2.41
C PHE A 19 -10.06 2.38 -2.82
N PRO A 20 -9.78 2.76 -4.08
CA PRO A 20 -9.94 4.12 -4.56
C PRO A 20 -11.41 4.46 -4.86
N TYR A 21 -12.30 4.31 -3.86
CA TYR A 21 -13.75 4.48 -4.02
C TYR A 21 -14.15 5.84 -4.61
N LEU A 22 -13.46 6.91 -4.19
CA LEU A 22 -13.68 8.28 -4.69
C LEU A 22 -13.40 8.45 -6.19
N TYR A 23 -12.61 7.56 -6.78
CA TYR A 23 -12.20 7.63 -8.19
C TYR A 23 -12.95 6.64 -9.07
N LEU A 24 -13.82 5.81 -8.49
CA LEU A 24 -14.61 4.82 -9.23
C LEU A 24 -15.55 5.46 -10.28
N PRO A 25 -16.23 6.59 -10.00
CA PRO A 25 -16.98 7.33 -11.03
C PRO A 25 -16.06 7.91 -12.11
N LEU A 26 -14.85 8.31 -11.72
CA LEU A 26 -13.83 8.91 -12.59
C LEU A 26 -13.10 7.87 -13.45
N ILE A 27 -13.25 6.57 -13.17
CA ILE A 27 -12.74 5.46 -13.99
C ILE A 27 -13.84 4.90 -14.90
N LEU A 28 -15.10 4.89 -14.42
CA LEU A 28 -16.23 4.32 -15.16
C LEU A 28 -16.91 5.29 -16.15
N ASN A 29 -16.90 6.60 -15.87
CA ASN A 29 -17.59 7.60 -16.69
C ASN A 29 -16.65 8.49 -17.51
N SER A 30 -15.37 8.15 -17.59
CA SER A 30 -14.37 9.06 -18.12
C SER A 30 -13.72 8.53 -19.39
N ASP A 31 -13.53 9.42 -20.33
CA ASP A 31 -12.76 9.25 -21.57
C ASP A 31 -11.24 9.10 -21.30
N PHE A 32 -10.83 8.60 -20.12
CA PHE A 32 -9.42 8.49 -19.71
C PHE A 32 -8.62 7.52 -20.58
N PHE A 33 -9.27 6.52 -21.19
CA PHE A 33 -8.63 5.61 -22.14
C PHE A 33 -8.71 6.09 -23.60
N SER A 34 -9.58 7.05 -23.91
CA SER A 34 -9.81 7.56 -25.27
C SER A 34 -9.04 8.86 -25.57
N SER A 35 -8.64 9.64 -24.56
CA SER A 35 -7.89 10.89 -24.75
C SER A 35 -6.38 10.76 -24.48
N LEU A 36 -5.65 10.14 -25.42
CA LEU A 36 -4.19 10.28 -25.56
C LEU A 36 -3.80 11.63 -26.21
N ILE A 37 -4.59 12.68 -26.00
CA ILE A 37 -4.37 13.99 -26.59
C ILE A 37 -3.57 14.84 -25.59
N PRO A 38 -2.32 15.22 -25.90
CA PRO A 38 -1.49 16.01 -25.01
C PRO A 38 -2.04 17.43 -24.93
N GLY A 39 -2.44 17.88 -23.74
CA GLY A 39 -2.94 19.24 -23.50
C GLY A 39 -4.07 19.36 -22.47
N TRP A 40 -4.77 18.27 -22.18
CA TRP A 40 -5.75 18.25 -21.09
C TRP A 40 -5.05 17.99 -19.75
N HIS A 41 -5.16 18.95 -18.84
CA HIS A 41 -4.64 18.90 -17.48
C HIS A 41 -5.47 17.94 -16.60
N THR A 42 -5.68 16.69 -17.03
CA THR A 42 -6.30 15.68 -16.19
C THR A 42 -5.35 15.29 -15.08
N VAL A 43 -5.78 15.59 -13.85
CA VAL A 43 -5.12 15.35 -12.56
C VAL A 43 -5.00 13.84 -12.29
N ILE A 44 -4.24 13.13 -13.12
CA ILE A 44 -3.99 11.67 -13.04
C ILE A 44 -3.00 11.35 -11.92
N TYR A 45 -2.19 12.34 -11.52
CA TYR A 45 -1.02 12.17 -10.67
C TYR A 45 -1.28 11.58 -9.26
N PRO A 46 -2.39 11.90 -8.54
CA PRO A 46 -2.64 11.29 -7.24
C PRO A 46 -3.28 9.89 -7.33
N LEU A 47 -3.86 9.50 -8.47
CA LEU A 47 -4.60 8.24 -8.63
C LEU A 47 -3.66 7.05 -8.80
N LEU A 48 -2.63 7.21 -9.65
CA LEU A 48 -1.76 6.12 -10.06
C LEU A 48 -1.03 5.45 -8.88
N PRO A 49 -0.42 6.19 -7.92
CA PRO A 49 0.27 5.56 -6.79
C PRO A 49 -0.66 4.81 -5.84
N ALA A 50 -1.91 5.29 -5.66
CA ALA A 50 -2.90 4.62 -4.83
C ALA A 50 -3.39 3.31 -5.49
N LEU A 51 -3.62 3.34 -6.80
CA LEU A 51 -4.03 2.17 -7.57
C LEU A 51 -2.96 1.07 -7.58
N ILE A 52 -1.68 1.46 -7.74
CA ILE A 52 -0.54 0.54 -7.67
C ILE A 52 -0.50 -0.16 -6.31
N LYS A 53 -0.61 0.59 -5.20
CA LYS A 53 -0.62 0.01 -3.84
C LYS A 53 -1.81 -0.92 -3.63
N PHE A 54 -2.98 -0.54 -4.13
CA PHE A 54 -4.19 -1.37 -4.07
C PHE A 54 -3.99 -2.70 -4.80
N LEU A 55 -3.45 -2.70 -6.02
CA LEU A 55 -3.13 -3.92 -6.77
C LEU A 55 -2.15 -4.82 -6.01
N PHE A 56 -1.08 -4.26 -5.44
CA PHE A 56 -0.14 -5.04 -4.64
C PHE A 56 -0.79 -5.66 -3.40
N LEU A 57 -1.69 -4.94 -2.72
CA LEU A 57 -2.42 -5.47 -1.56
C LEU A 57 -3.40 -6.59 -1.95
N ILE A 58 -4.03 -6.52 -3.13
CA ILE A 58 -4.81 -7.65 -3.68
C ILE A 58 -3.90 -8.88 -3.83
N ILE A 59 -2.72 -8.70 -4.44
CA ILE A 59 -1.76 -9.80 -4.65
C ILE A 59 -1.33 -10.40 -3.30
N VAL A 60 -0.99 -9.57 -2.31
CA VAL A 60 -0.63 -10.03 -0.97
C VAL A 60 -1.78 -10.78 -0.30
N SER A 61 -3.00 -10.25 -0.38
CA SER A 61 -4.20 -10.90 0.16
C SER A 61 -4.44 -12.26 -0.49
N PHE A 62 -4.25 -12.36 -1.81
CA PHE A 62 -4.34 -13.63 -2.54
C PHE A 62 -3.29 -14.65 -2.06
N PHE A 63 -2.05 -14.22 -1.81
CA PHE A 63 -1.02 -15.11 -1.26
C PHE A 63 -1.29 -15.53 0.18
N TYR A 64 -1.82 -14.64 1.02
CA TYR A 64 -2.27 -15.01 2.37
C TYR A 64 -3.44 -15.99 2.35
N TRP A 65 -4.39 -15.82 1.43
CA TRP A 65 -5.44 -16.81 1.20
C TRP A 65 -4.86 -18.17 0.83
N LYS A 66 -3.89 -18.21 -0.08
CA LYS A 66 -3.21 -19.44 -0.46
C LYS A 66 -2.46 -20.08 0.72
N LEU A 67 -1.76 -19.27 1.53
CA LEU A 67 -1.12 -19.75 2.76
C LEU A 67 -2.13 -20.31 3.76
N SER A 68 -3.33 -19.72 3.85
CA SER A 68 -4.36 -20.19 4.78
C SER A 68 -4.91 -21.58 4.46
N LYS A 69 -4.72 -22.06 3.23
CA LYS A 69 -5.05 -23.44 2.81
C LYS A 69 -3.93 -24.44 3.08
N ILE A 70 -2.72 -23.96 3.30
CA ILE A 70 -1.47 -24.74 3.38
C ILE A 70 -1.01 -24.89 4.82
N THR A 71 -1.03 -23.79 5.57
CA THR A 71 -0.59 -23.71 6.96
C THR A 71 -1.68 -23.06 7.79
N ASN A 72 -2.00 -23.63 8.95
CA ASN A 72 -2.94 -23.02 9.89
C ASN A 72 -2.32 -21.84 10.66
N GLU A 73 -0.99 -21.85 10.82
CA GLU A 73 -0.28 -20.90 11.66
C GLU A 73 0.90 -20.26 10.93
N ILE A 74 1.10 -18.98 11.20
CA ILE A 74 2.28 -18.22 10.79
C ILE A 74 2.96 -17.61 12.01
N ASP A 75 4.23 -17.28 11.81
CA ASP A 75 5.04 -16.59 12.81
C ASP A 75 4.52 -15.17 12.99
N LEU A 76 4.03 -14.88 14.21
CA LEU A 76 3.47 -13.58 14.58
C LEU A 76 4.49 -12.46 14.38
N LYS A 77 5.78 -12.70 14.70
CA LYS A 77 6.82 -11.66 14.60
C LYS A 77 6.99 -11.22 13.16
N LYS A 78 7.06 -12.17 12.23
CA LYS A 78 7.19 -11.89 10.79
C LYS A 78 5.96 -11.20 10.22
N PHE A 79 4.78 -11.60 10.67
CA PHE A 79 3.54 -10.93 10.31
C PHE A 79 3.51 -9.47 10.79
N ILE A 80 3.84 -9.21 12.06
CA ILE A 80 3.87 -7.84 12.61
C ILE A 80 4.86 -6.96 11.86
N ILE A 81 6.07 -7.48 11.57
CA ILE A 81 7.07 -6.72 10.79
C ILE A 81 6.52 -6.37 9.41
N HIS A 82 5.95 -7.35 8.68
CA HIS A 82 5.37 -7.08 7.38
C HIS A 82 4.23 -6.05 7.44
N PHE A 83 3.33 -6.19 8.42
CA PHE A 83 2.20 -5.29 8.63
C PHE A 83 2.65 -3.87 8.97
N LEU A 84 3.63 -3.72 9.87
CA LEU A 84 4.16 -2.43 10.28
C LEU A 84 4.90 -1.70 9.14
N LEU A 85 5.54 -2.45 8.24
CA LEU A 85 6.19 -1.89 7.05
C LEU A 85 5.19 -1.45 5.98
N THR A 86 4.04 -2.12 5.88
CA THR A 86 3.03 -1.83 4.86
C THR A 86 2.06 -0.72 5.26
N ILE A 87 1.69 -0.61 6.54
CA ILE A 87 0.75 0.40 7.04
C ILE A 87 1.12 1.85 6.70
N PRO A 88 2.36 2.34 6.96
CA PRO A 88 2.70 3.75 6.73
C PRO A 88 2.49 4.16 5.28
N GLY A 89 2.86 3.29 4.34
CA GLY A 89 2.63 3.50 2.91
C GLY A 89 1.16 3.66 2.54
N ILE A 90 0.26 3.01 3.27
CA ILE A 90 -1.19 3.08 3.06
C ILE A 90 -1.77 4.33 3.71
N ILE A 91 -1.46 4.59 4.98
CA ILE A 91 -1.97 5.74 5.73
C ILE A 91 -1.57 7.06 5.03
N PHE A 92 -0.29 7.24 4.70
CA PHE A 92 0.19 8.47 4.07
C PHE A 92 -0.28 8.66 2.62
N SER A 93 -0.86 7.61 2.01
CA SER A 93 -1.52 7.74 0.71
C SER A 93 -2.90 8.41 0.81
N LYS A 94 -3.59 8.26 1.96
CA LYS A 94 -4.91 8.84 2.19
C LYS A 94 -4.89 10.19 2.90
N ILE A 95 -3.84 10.46 3.67
CA ILE A 95 -3.72 11.69 4.43
C ILE A 95 -3.17 12.82 3.56
N ASN A 96 -3.81 13.99 3.62
CA ASN A 96 -3.25 15.22 3.08
C ASN A 96 -2.19 15.77 4.04
N LEU A 97 -0.97 15.29 3.90
CA LEU A 97 0.18 15.71 4.72
C LEU A 97 0.44 17.21 4.65
N TYR A 98 0.16 17.86 3.51
CA TYR A 98 0.28 19.31 3.40
C TYR A 98 -0.69 20.01 4.35
N LYS A 99 -1.95 19.57 4.43
CA LYS A 99 -2.93 20.16 5.37
C LYS A 99 -2.55 19.97 6.85
N ILE A 100 -1.89 18.86 7.18
CA ILE A 100 -1.46 18.58 8.57
C ILE A 100 -0.24 19.41 8.95
N LEU A 101 0.70 19.58 8.00
CA LEU A 101 1.96 20.28 8.25
C LEU A 101 1.89 21.78 7.94
N TYR A 102 0.80 22.25 7.34
CA TYR A 102 0.52 23.67 7.14
C TYR A 102 0.16 24.32 8.49
N SER A 103 1.20 24.60 9.27
CA SER A 103 1.15 25.56 10.35
C SER A 103 1.27 26.96 9.74
N ASN A 104 0.57 27.93 10.32
CA ASN A 104 0.35 29.31 9.87
C ASN A 104 1.65 30.14 9.75
N SER A 105 2.61 29.72 8.93
CA SER A 105 3.90 30.37 8.76
C SER A 105 3.88 31.23 7.50
N ALA A 106 3.77 32.54 7.67
CA ALA A 106 3.83 33.55 6.60
C ALA A 106 5.24 33.67 5.95
N GLU A 107 6.19 32.83 6.34
CA GLU A 107 7.57 32.88 5.90
C GLU A 107 7.84 31.86 4.77
N PRO A 108 8.39 32.30 3.62
CA PRO A 108 8.63 31.43 2.47
C PRO A 108 9.68 30.33 2.72
N GLU A 109 10.62 30.53 3.66
CA GLU A 109 11.61 29.50 4.03
C GLU A 109 10.95 28.28 4.71
N ASN A 110 9.98 28.52 5.59
CA ASN A 110 9.22 27.47 6.26
C ASN A 110 8.36 26.66 5.27
N PHE A 111 7.88 27.29 4.20
CA PHE A 111 7.13 26.62 3.15
C PHE A 111 7.99 25.60 2.36
N MET A 112 9.23 25.97 2.01
CA MET A 112 10.15 25.06 1.32
C MET A 112 10.48 23.84 2.19
N PHE A 113 10.74 24.05 3.49
CA PHE A 113 11.00 22.97 4.44
C PHE A 113 9.79 22.02 4.61
N GLN A 114 8.57 22.57 4.64
CA GLN A 114 7.34 21.77 4.68
C GLN A 114 7.19 20.88 3.44
N ILE A 115 7.43 21.41 2.24
CA ILE A 115 7.40 20.61 1.00
C ILE A 115 8.42 19.47 1.07
N GLN A 116 9.67 19.78 1.42
CA GLN A 116 10.73 18.78 1.54
C GLN A 116 10.37 17.69 2.56
N THR A 117 9.79 18.07 3.70
CA THR A 117 9.34 17.13 4.74
C THR A 117 8.22 16.22 4.21
N VAL A 118 7.21 16.77 3.54
CA VAL A 118 6.11 15.97 2.96
C VAL A 118 6.65 15.00 1.92
N VAL A 119 7.53 15.45 1.03
CA VAL A 119 8.15 14.62 0.00
C VAL A 119 8.97 13.50 0.63
N PHE A 120 9.79 13.82 1.63
CA PHE A 120 10.60 12.85 2.37
C PHE A 120 9.74 11.79 3.05
N ILE A 121 8.68 12.18 3.76
CA ILE A 121 7.74 11.23 4.41
C ILE A 121 7.11 10.31 3.36
N ARG A 122 6.65 10.86 2.22
CA ARG A 122 6.03 10.08 1.15
C ARG A 122 7.00 9.07 0.53
N ILE A 123 8.23 9.47 0.24
CA ILE A 123 9.27 8.59 -0.32
C ILE A 123 9.59 7.47 0.68
N THR A 124 9.88 7.81 1.93
CA THR A 124 10.21 6.84 2.98
C THR A 124 9.08 5.83 3.19
N ALA A 125 7.83 6.28 3.24
CA ALA A 125 6.66 5.42 3.37
C ALA A 125 6.49 4.45 2.19
N ASN A 126 6.78 4.91 0.96
CA ASN A 126 6.74 4.05 -0.22
C ASN A 126 7.86 3.00 -0.18
N ILE A 127 9.08 3.38 0.21
CA ILE A 127 10.19 2.44 0.37
C ILE A 127 9.84 1.37 1.40
N LEU A 128 9.32 1.76 2.57
CA LEU A 128 8.88 0.83 3.61
C LEU A 128 7.82 -0.16 3.09
N PHE A 129 6.85 0.33 2.31
CA PHE A 129 5.83 -0.51 1.70
C PHE A 129 6.44 -1.57 0.78
N PHE A 130 7.33 -1.18 -0.14
CA PHE A 130 7.98 -2.12 -1.06
C PHE A 130 8.91 -3.10 -0.34
N VAL A 131 9.66 -2.65 0.66
CA VAL A 131 10.47 -3.54 1.51
C VAL A 131 9.57 -4.55 2.23
N GLY A 132 8.42 -4.12 2.73
CA GLY A 132 7.39 -4.98 3.30
C GLY A 132 6.93 -6.07 2.33
N LEU A 133 6.65 -5.71 1.07
CA LEU A 133 6.26 -6.67 0.03
C LEU A 133 7.36 -7.68 -0.28
N ILE A 134 8.61 -7.23 -0.41
CA ILE A 134 9.77 -8.10 -0.68
C ILE A 134 9.95 -9.10 0.46
N LEU A 135 9.93 -8.64 1.71
CA LEU A 135 10.05 -9.50 2.90
C LEU A 135 8.93 -10.56 2.94
N PHE A 136 7.70 -10.18 2.62
CA PHE A 136 6.59 -11.12 2.53
C PHE A 136 6.81 -12.15 1.41
N GLY A 137 7.30 -11.73 0.24
CA GLY A 137 7.62 -12.65 -0.85
C GLY A 137 8.69 -13.69 -0.47
N ILE A 138 9.75 -13.27 0.24
CA ILE A 138 10.78 -14.17 0.76
C ILE A 138 10.16 -15.15 1.77
N TYR A 139 9.35 -14.65 2.71
CA TYR A 139 8.70 -15.47 3.74
C TYR A 139 7.77 -16.52 3.13
N TYR A 140 6.93 -16.11 2.17
CA TYR A 140 6.02 -16.99 1.45
C TYR A 140 6.76 -18.11 0.73
N LYS A 141 7.84 -17.78 0.00
CA LYS A 141 8.66 -18.79 -0.69
C LYS A 141 9.26 -19.80 0.29
N LYS A 142 9.74 -19.34 1.46
CA LYS A 142 10.31 -20.22 2.49
C LYS A 142 9.29 -21.21 3.05
N ILE A 143 8.07 -20.75 3.37
CA ILE A 143 7.01 -21.65 3.85
C ILE A 143 6.64 -22.68 2.79
N LYS A 144 6.45 -22.23 1.55
CA LYS A 144 6.08 -23.13 0.45
C LYS A 144 7.14 -24.20 0.21
N LYS A 145 8.43 -23.85 0.26
CA LYS A 145 9.54 -24.81 0.12
C LYS A 145 9.51 -25.85 1.23
N ASN A 146 9.44 -25.41 2.49
CA ASN A 146 9.42 -26.33 3.63
C ASN A 146 8.25 -27.33 3.59
N GLN A 147 7.12 -26.94 3.00
CA GLN A 147 5.99 -27.86 2.84
C GLN A 147 6.25 -28.92 1.76
N ILE A 148 6.88 -28.56 0.64
CA ILE A 148 7.25 -29.50 -0.43
C ILE A 148 8.27 -30.50 0.11
N ASP A 149 9.26 -30.05 0.87
CA ASP A 149 10.31 -30.90 1.44
C ASP A 149 9.78 -31.84 2.57
N SER A 150 8.54 -31.64 3.03
CA SER A 150 7.89 -32.45 4.08
C SER A 150 6.89 -33.49 3.57
N ILE A 151 6.70 -33.58 2.25
CA ILE A 151 5.88 -34.57 1.55
C ILE A 151 6.81 -35.62 0.96
#